data_AF-A0A3S3PYQ9-F1
#
_entry.id   AF-A0A3S3PYQ9-F1
#
_cell.length_a   1.000
_cell.length_b   1.000
_cell.length_c   1.000
_cell.angle_alpha   90.00
_cell.angle_beta   90.00
_cell.angle_gamma   90.00
#
_symmetry.space_group_name_H-M   'P 1'
#
loop_
_entity.id
_entity.type
_entity.pdbx_description
1 polymer ?
#
loop_
_entity_poly.entity_id
_entity_poly.type
_entity_poly.pdbx_seq_one_letter_code
_entity_poly.pdbx_strand_id
1 'polypeptide(L)'
;SDLKSLVSGKYQISVTSDNEKAAKIDGNNTVEMDESEVFAKNFTFTVKGVILGKANIIIRLKRQKYSEWIQVREKTLKVAVLRVKNPLHQYFTIFVGILVCINNINIGCILDLKVIRDVLRRPIAPIIGFLCQFLFMPLASFGLGKVFFAHNNAWKLGLFVLGCSPGGIGSNFWTLLVDGDVNLSVTMTFFSTVAALGMMPLWLFLLGKKVVDNPNFVIPYLNMIISLLALTIPIVIGLLIQRYKPKWGEISKKILHPFTVILLIVIILGGLYTHFYIIQLFEWIVIFAGSSVVWGGFLFGALVSILFQLPRKQVIAVSIETALQNPAVAFVLLQTSIAEPDADLAAIPIVGQMVVTGPPLWTLYILTLIFKRVRKRSKCSENEVDLKLTSF
;
A
#
# COMPACT_ATOMS: atom_id res chain seq x y z
N SER A 1 -9.69 38.33 61.70
CA SER A 1 -10.59 37.33 61.09
C SER A 1 -10.64 37.39 59.56
N ASP A 2 -10.12 38.44 58.90
CA ASP A 2 -10.27 38.60 57.44
C ASP A 2 -8.99 38.46 56.60
N LEU A 3 -8.12 37.50 56.93
CA LEU A 3 -6.93 37.17 56.13
C LEU A 3 -6.77 35.68 55.82
N LYS A 4 -7.77 34.85 56.16
CA LYS A 4 -7.86 33.44 55.76
C LYS A 4 -8.77 33.19 54.54
N SER A 5 -9.44 34.22 54.02
CA SER A 5 -10.41 34.10 52.91
C SER A 5 -9.82 34.29 51.51
N LEU A 6 -8.49 34.44 51.37
CA LEU A 6 -7.87 34.84 50.09
C LEU A 6 -6.80 33.88 49.52
N VAL A 7 -6.46 32.76 50.18
CA VAL A 7 -5.50 31.78 49.62
C VAL A 7 -5.88 30.34 49.98
N SER A 8 -6.99 29.87 49.41
CA SER A 8 -7.34 28.45 49.35
C SER A 8 -7.71 28.16 47.90
N GLY A 9 -6.70 27.86 47.09
CA GLY A 9 -6.92 27.44 45.71
C GLY A 9 -7.07 25.92 45.68
N LYS A 10 -8.24 25.40 45.30
CA LYS A 10 -8.34 24.00 44.90
C LYS A 10 -7.54 23.78 43.62
N TYR A 11 -6.84 22.66 43.54
CA TYR A 11 -6.14 22.20 42.36
C TYR A 11 -6.88 21.00 41.77
N GLN A 12 -6.85 20.88 40.44
CA GLN A 12 -7.43 19.75 39.73
C GLN A 12 -6.40 19.22 38.74
N ILE A 13 -6.11 17.92 38.84
CA ILE A 13 -5.36 17.21 37.82
C ILE A 13 -6.36 16.49 36.93
N SER A 14 -6.31 16.77 35.63
CA SER A 14 -7.09 16.05 34.62
C SER A 14 -6.15 15.35 33.65
N VAL A 15 -6.37 14.06 33.40
CA VAL A 15 -5.66 13.30 32.38
C VAL A 15 -6.61 13.03 31.23
N THR A 16 -6.18 13.36 30.01
CA THR A 16 -6.96 13.11 28.78
C THR A 16 -6.08 12.49 27.71
N SER A 17 -6.64 11.65 26.84
CA SER A 17 -5.95 11.14 25.65
C SER A 17 -6.40 11.92 24.42
N ASP A 18 -5.48 12.34 23.57
CA ASP A 18 -5.83 12.98 22.29
C ASP A 18 -6.40 11.98 21.26
N ASN A 19 -6.16 10.69 21.46
CA ASN A 19 -6.61 9.60 20.60
C ASN A 19 -7.12 8.43 21.46
N GLU A 20 -8.35 8.56 21.94
CA GLU A 20 -9.01 7.55 22.78
C GLU A 20 -9.25 6.22 22.05
N LYS A 21 -9.27 6.22 20.70
CA LYS A 21 -9.36 4.99 19.90
C LYS A 21 -8.09 4.13 20.05
N ALA A 22 -6.93 4.77 20.17
CA ALA A 22 -5.67 4.08 20.36
C ALA A 22 -5.43 3.76 21.85
N ALA A 23 -5.43 4.78 22.71
CA ALA A 23 -5.17 4.63 24.13
C ALA A 23 -6.22 5.35 24.96
N LYS A 24 -6.93 4.59 25.82
CA LYS A 24 -7.96 5.10 26.71
C LYS A 24 -7.45 5.14 28.14
N ILE A 25 -7.85 6.17 28.89
CA ILE A 25 -7.54 6.25 30.32
C ILE A 25 -8.62 5.47 31.07
N ASP A 26 -8.18 4.56 31.92
CA ASP A 26 -9.05 3.67 32.69
C ASP A 26 -9.23 4.22 34.11
N GLY A 27 -10.48 4.33 34.56
CA GLY A 27 -10.82 4.86 35.88
C GLY A 27 -11.13 6.35 35.94
N ASN A 28 -10.88 6.97 37.11
CA ASN A 28 -11.19 8.38 37.35
C ASN A 28 -10.10 9.29 36.75
N ASN A 29 -10.48 10.10 35.77
CA ASN A 29 -9.56 10.90 34.96
C ASN A 29 -9.30 12.29 35.57
N THR A 30 -10.00 12.63 36.65
CA THR A 30 -9.91 13.93 37.33
C THR A 30 -9.83 13.75 38.83
N VAL A 31 -8.84 14.38 39.46
CA VAL A 31 -8.69 14.41 40.92
C VAL A 31 -8.55 15.85 41.37
N GLU A 32 -9.40 16.23 42.32
CA GLU A 32 -9.34 17.52 43.00
C GLU A 32 -8.54 17.39 44.30
N MET A 33 -7.74 18.40 44.61
CA MET A 33 -6.77 18.39 45.69
C MET A 33 -6.68 19.77 46.33
N ASP A 34 -6.48 19.82 47.63
CA ASP A 34 -6.16 21.06 48.34
C ASP A 34 -4.67 21.40 48.21
N GLU A 35 -4.32 22.68 48.37
CA GLU A 35 -2.98 23.23 48.14
C GLU A 35 -1.86 22.52 48.93
N SER A 36 -2.17 21.99 50.13
CA SER A 36 -1.24 21.21 50.96
C SER A 36 -0.97 19.80 50.43
N GLU A 37 -1.88 19.21 49.65
CA GLU A 37 -1.74 17.85 49.11
C GLU A 37 -1.00 17.80 47.77
N VAL A 38 -0.96 18.91 47.03
CA VAL A 38 -0.42 18.98 45.66
C VAL A 38 1.04 18.53 45.58
N PHE A 39 1.85 18.85 46.60
CA PHE A 39 3.29 18.55 46.62
C PHE A 39 3.63 17.21 47.29
N ALA A 40 2.69 16.57 47.97
CA ALA A 40 2.94 15.38 48.79
C ALA A 40 2.34 14.09 48.21
N LYS A 41 1.43 14.19 47.24
CA LYS A 41 0.60 13.05 46.79
C LYS A 41 1.06 12.52 45.44
N ASN A 42 1.40 11.23 45.39
CA ASN A 42 1.69 10.54 44.15
C ASN A 42 0.37 10.26 43.41
N PHE A 43 0.29 10.69 42.15
CA PHE A 43 -0.86 10.46 41.29
C PHE A 43 -0.58 9.31 40.31
N THR A 44 -1.35 8.24 40.40
CA THR A 44 -1.28 7.09 39.51
C THR A 44 -2.52 7.02 38.63
N PHE A 45 -2.33 6.70 37.36
CA PHE A 45 -3.40 6.48 36.40
C PHE A 45 -3.03 5.31 35.50
N THR A 46 -4.05 4.59 35.03
CA THR A 46 -3.87 3.43 34.16
C THR A 46 -4.25 3.81 32.73
N VAL A 47 -3.37 3.52 31.78
CA VAL A 47 -3.63 3.70 30.36
C VAL A 47 -3.84 2.34 29.72
N LYS A 48 -5.02 2.13 29.14
CA LYS A 48 -5.37 0.91 28.42
C LYS A 48 -5.19 1.12 26.92
N GLY A 49 -4.29 0.36 26.31
CA GLY A 49 -4.20 0.27 24.86
C GLY A 49 -5.40 -0.49 24.29
N VAL A 50 -6.10 0.12 23.32
CA VAL A 50 -7.31 -0.43 22.69
C VAL A 50 -7.00 -0.91 21.28
N ILE A 51 -6.50 -0.01 20.43
CA ILE A 51 -6.16 -0.29 19.03
C ILE A 51 -4.74 0.20 18.74
N LEU A 52 -4.06 -0.46 17.79
CA LEU A 52 -2.73 -0.09 17.33
C LEU A 52 -2.68 1.39 16.87
N GLY A 53 -1.73 2.14 17.40
CA GLY A 53 -1.65 3.58 17.13
C GLY A 53 -0.75 4.34 18.09
N LYS A 54 -0.72 5.66 17.93
CA LYS A 54 -0.05 6.59 18.83
C LYS A 54 -1.08 7.52 19.46
N ALA A 55 -0.85 7.84 20.72
CA ALA A 55 -1.64 8.80 21.49
C ALA A 55 -0.72 9.63 22.38
N ASN A 56 -1.03 10.92 22.52
CA ASN A 56 -0.45 11.78 23.54
C ASN A 56 -1.41 11.82 24.73
N ILE A 57 -0.93 11.33 25.87
CA ILE A 57 -1.61 11.47 27.15
C ILE A 57 -1.27 12.85 27.71
N ILE A 58 -2.27 13.71 27.77
CA ILE A 58 -2.16 15.09 28.21
C ILE A 58 -2.57 15.16 29.68
N ILE A 59 -1.62 15.52 30.53
CA ILE A 59 -1.84 15.76 31.95
C ILE A 59 -1.91 17.26 32.15
N ARG A 60 -3.07 17.77 32.57
CA ARG A 60 -3.29 19.19 32.87
C ARG A 60 -3.47 19.39 34.36
N LEU A 61 -2.70 20.30 34.92
CA LEU A 61 -2.89 20.83 36.27
C LEU A 61 -3.62 22.17 36.15
N LYS A 62 -4.79 22.27 36.78
CA LYS A 62 -5.59 23.49 36.86
C LYS A 62 -5.68 23.96 38.31
N ARG A 63 -5.78 25.28 38.51
CA ARG A 63 -6.02 25.92 39.81
C ARG A 63 -7.32 26.72 39.74
N GLN A 64 -8.15 26.60 40.75
CA GLN A 64 -9.40 27.36 40.84
C GLN A 64 -9.12 28.80 41.29
N LYS A 65 -9.60 29.78 40.51
CA LYS A 65 -9.51 31.22 40.82
C LYS A 65 -10.84 31.89 40.44
N TYR A 66 -11.48 32.55 41.40
CA TYR A 66 -12.77 33.25 41.19
C TYR A 66 -13.83 32.41 40.45
N SER A 67 -13.99 31.15 40.85
CA SER A 67 -14.91 30.15 40.26
C SER A 67 -14.52 29.58 38.88
N GLU A 68 -13.41 30.01 38.28
CA GLU A 68 -12.89 29.45 37.03
C GLU A 68 -11.64 28.58 37.26
N TRP A 69 -11.48 27.54 36.45
CA TRP A 69 -10.32 26.67 36.48
C TRP A 69 -9.26 27.15 35.48
N ILE A 70 -8.16 27.71 35.98
CA ILE A 70 -7.06 28.23 35.17
C ILE A 70 -6.00 27.14 35.01
N GLN A 71 -5.57 26.88 33.77
CA GLN A 71 -4.49 25.93 33.49
C GLN A 71 -3.14 26.48 33.98
N VAL A 72 -2.47 25.72 34.84
CA VAL A 72 -1.18 26.07 35.45
C VAL A 72 -0.04 25.36 34.72
N ARG A 73 -0.22 24.07 34.42
CA ARG A 73 0.82 23.26 33.79
C ARG A 73 0.21 22.20 32.89
N GLU A 74 0.88 21.93 31.78
CA GLU A 74 0.57 20.81 30.90
C GLU A 74 1.81 19.96 30.70
N LYS A 75 1.64 18.64 30.76
CA LYS A 75 2.67 17.67 30.39
C LYS A 75 2.07 16.64 29.46
N THR A 76 2.73 16.43 28.33
CA THR A 76 2.32 15.44 27.32
C THR A 76 3.23 14.22 27.39
N LEU A 77 2.66 13.03 27.53
CA LEU A 77 3.36 11.76 27.47
C LEU A 77 3.00 11.06 26.16
N LYS A 78 4.00 10.74 25.34
CA LYS A 78 3.81 10.01 24.09
C LYS A 78 3.72 8.53 24.38
N VAL A 79 2.61 7.91 24.01
CA VAL A 79 2.37 6.48 24.18
C VAL A 79 2.10 5.85 22.82
N ALA A 80 2.70 4.68 22.58
CA ALA A 80 2.45 3.87 21.38
C ALA A 80 1.84 2.55 21.82
N VAL A 81 0.71 2.19 21.20
CA VAL A 81 0.05 0.91 21.41
C VAL A 81 0.58 -0.06 20.36
N LEU A 82 1.31 -1.05 20.84
CA LEU A 82 1.94 -2.08 20.01
C LEU A 82 1.05 -3.33 19.97
N ARG A 83 1.16 -4.08 18.88
CA ARG A 83 0.53 -5.39 18.74
C ARG A 83 1.21 -6.37 19.69
N VAL A 84 0.45 -7.33 20.21
CA VAL A 84 1.01 -8.49 20.89
C VAL A 84 1.86 -9.30 19.90
N LYS A 85 3.14 -9.49 20.21
CA LYS A 85 4.05 -10.24 19.33
C LYS A 85 3.59 -11.70 19.23
N ASN A 86 3.14 -12.09 18.04
CA ASN A 86 2.82 -13.48 17.71
C ASN A 86 3.84 -13.98 16.67
N PRO A 87 4.58 -15.08 16.93
CA PRO A 87 5.57 -15.61 15.99
C PRO A 87 4.97 -15.96 14.62
N LEU A 88 3.66 -16.23 14.56
CA LEU A 88 2.95 -16.50 13.31
C LEU A 88 3.06 -15.36 12.28
N HIS A 89 3.12 -14.09 12.71
CA HIS A 89 3.33 -12.96 11.79
C HIS A 89 4.71 -12.98 11.15
N GLN A 90 5.73 -13.30 11.94
CA GLN A 90 7.11 -13.38 11.47
C GLN A 90 7.28 -14.54 10.49
N TYR A 91 6.75 -15.72 10.83
CA TYR A 91 6.78 -16.88 9.92
C TYR A 91 6.02 -16.62 8.62
N PHE A 92 4.85 -15.97 8.69
CA PHE A 92 4.09 -15.58 7.49
C PHE A 92 4.90 -14.62 6.60
N THR A 93 5.53 -13.60 7.18
CA THR A 93 6.33 -12.62 6.43
C THR A 93 7.53 -13.28 5.75
N ILE A 94 8.26 -14.15 6.44
CA ILE A 94 9.38 -14.92 5.87
C ILE A 94 8.88 -15.83 4.74
N PHE A 95 7.78 -16.55 4.96
CA PHE A 95 7.19 -17.46 3.97
C PHE A 95 6.78 -16.72 2.70
N VAL A 96 6.08 -15.58 2.82
CA VAL A 96 5.71 -14.73 1.68
C VAL A 96 6.96 -14.22 0.96
N GLY A 97 7.98 -13.77 1.69
CA GLY A 97 9.24 -13.33 1.11
C GLY A 97 9.90 -14.40 0.24
N ILE A 98 9.94 -15.65 0.70
CA ILE A 98 10.46 -16.79 -0.07
C ILE A 98 9.64 -17.01 -1.35
N LEU A 99 8.30 -17.01 -1.25
CA LEU A 99 7.44 -17.20 -2.42
C LEU A 99 7.60 -16.06 -3.45
N VAL A 100 7.76 -14.82 -3.01
CA VAL A 100 8.03 -13.67 -3.88
C VAL A 100 9.37 -13.84 -4.59
N CYS A 101 10.42 -14.28 -3.89
CA CYS A 101 11.72 -14.58 -4.51
C CYS A 101 11.59 -15.68 -5.58
N ILE A 102 10.85 -16.75 -5.31
CA ILE A 102 10.60 -17.82 -6.29
C ILE A 102 9.80 -17.30 -7.50
N ASN A 103 8.79 -16.47 -7.26
CA ASN A 103 8.00 -15.83 -8.32
C ASN A 103 8.90 -14.96 -9.21
N ASN A 104 9.76 -14.16 -8.60
CA ASN A 104 10.70 -13.28 -9.27
C ASN A 104 11.73 -14.05 -10.11
N ILE A 105 12.23 -15.19 -9.62
CA ILE A 105 13.06 -16.11 -10.42
C ILE A 105 12.27 -16.62 -11.62
N ASN A 106 11.02 -17.06 -11.45
CA ASN A 106 10.20 -17.54 -12.57
C ASN A 106 9.95 -16.46 -13.62
N ILE A 107 9.65 -15.22 -13.21
CA ILE A 107 9.55 -14.08 -14.14
C ILE A 107 10.88 -13.90 -14.89
N GLY A 108 12.00 -13.90 -14.17
CA GLY A 108 13.33 -13.83 -14.76
C GLY A 108 13.59 -14.94 -15.79
N CYS A 109 13.18 -16.18 -15.49
CA CYS A 109 13.34 -17.34 -16.37
C CYS A 109 12.55 -17.22 -17.69
N ILE A 110 11.49 -16.41 -17.72
CA ILE A 110 10.60 -16.25 -18.88
C ILE A 110 11.09 -15.13 -19.81
N LEU A 111 11.92 -14.21 -19.30
CA LEU A 111 12.46 -13.09 -20.06
C LEU A 111 13.34 -13.56 -21.20
N ASP A 112 12.86 -13.44 -22.43
CA ASP A 112 13.68 -13.65 -23.61
C ASP A 112 14.40 -12.36 -24.00
N LEU A 113 15.74 -12.38 -23.94
CA LEU A 113 16.59 -11.25 -24.33
C LEU A 113 16.33 -10.77 -25.77
N LYS A 114 15.92 -11.66 -26.68
CA LYS A 114 15.54 -11.27 -28.06
C LYS A 114 14.25 -10.46 -28.06
N VAL A 115 13.25 -10.93 -27.31
CA VAL A 115 11.95 -10.24 -27.17
C VAL A 115 12.14 -8.87 -26.52
N ILE A 116 12.94 -8.79 -25.44
CA ILE A 116 13.28 -7.52 -24.79
C ILE A 116 13.92 -6.56 -25.81
N ARG A 117 14.89 -7.04 -26.58
CA ARG A 117 15.57 -6.23 -27.59
C ARG A 117 14.59 -5.70 -28.64
N ASP A 118 13.65 -6.52 -29.10
CA ASP A 118 12.67 -6.12 -30.11
C ASP A 118 11.63 -5.14 -29.56
N VAL A 119 11.23 -5.29 -28.29
CA VAL A 119 10.40 -4.30 -27.59
C VAL A 119 11.14 -2.96 -27.46
N LEU A 120 12.43 -2.98 -27.10
CA LEU A 120 13.23 -1.77 -26.94
C LEU A 120 13.56 -1.06 -28.27
N ARG A 121 13.52 -1.78 -29.41
CA ARG A 121 13.59 -1.16 -30.74
C ARG A 121 12.37 -0.28 -31.03
N ARG A 122 11.27 -0.43 -30.29
CA ARG A 122 10.07 0.40 -30.36
C ARG A 122 9.86 1.11 -29.01
N PRO A 123 10.72 2.10 -28.68
CA PRO A 123 10.90 2.55 -27.30
C PRO A 123 9.74 3.38 -26.74
N ILE A 124 8.81 3.86 -27.59
CA ILE A 124 7.72 4.76 -27.17
C ILE A 124 6.89 4.12 -26.04
N ALA A 125 6.43 2.88 -26.22
CA ALA A 125 5.58 2.23 -25.21
C ALA A 125 6.33 1.92 -23.89
N PRO A 126 7.55 1.35 -23.91
CA PRO A 126 8.35 1.21 -22.69
C PRO A 126 8.66 2.52 -21.97
N ILE A 127 8.96 3.61 -22.70
CA ILE A 127 9.23 4.92 -22.11
C ILE A 127 7.97 5.48 -21.42
N ILE A 128 6.81 5.39 -22.07
CA ILE A 128 5.54 5.81 -21.47
C ILE A 128 5.28 4.99 -20.20
N GLY A 129 5.44 3.67 -20.26
CA GLY A 129 5.30 2.80 -19.08
C GLY A 129 6.22 3.22 -17.94
N PHE A 130 7.49 3.51 -18.23
CA PHE A 130 8.46 3.97 -17.24
C PHE A 130 8.08 5.32 -16.61
N LEU A 131 7.64 6.30 -17.42
CA LEU A 131 7.19 7.60 -16.94
C LEU A 131 5.90 7.47 -16.11
N CYS A 132 4.95 6.67 -16.56
CA CYS A 132 3.75 6.39 -15.76
C CYS A 132 4.11 5.77 -14.40
N GLN A 133 5.04 4.81 -14.40
CA GLN A 133 5.44 4.07 -13.21
C GLN A 133 6.21 4.92 -12.20
N PHE A 134 7.17 5.73 -12.65
CA PHE A 134 8.07 6.46 -11.74
C PHE A 134 7.93 7.98 -11.78
N LEU A 135 6.95 8.52 -12.49
CA LEU A 135 6.58 9.93 -12.39
C LEU A 135 5.12 10.08 -11.96
N PHE A 136 4.19 9.52 -12.73
CA PHE A 136 2.77 9.68 -12.43
C PHE A 136 2.38 8.99 -11.11
N MET A 137 2.70 7.71 -10.93
CA MET A 137 2.26 6.95 -9.76
C MET A 137 2.79 7.48 -8.41
N PRO A 138 4.08 7.84 -8.26
CA PRO A 138 4.57 8.48 -7.05
C PRO A 138 3.86 9.81 -6.74
N LEU A 139 3.66 10.66 -7.76
CA LEU A 139 3.00 11.96 -7.60
C LEU A 139 1.51 11.83 -7.28
N ALA A 140 0.82 10.91 -7.96
CA ALA A 140 -0.58 10.62 -7.72
C ALA A 140 -0.79 10.09 -6.30
N SER A 141 -0.01 9.09 -5.87
CA SER A 141 -0.08 8.55 -4.51
C SER A 141 0.31 9.57 -3.45
N PHE A 142 1.27 10.46 -3.72
CA PHE A 142 1.61 11.57 -2.82
C PHE A 142 0.44 12.54 -2.66
N GLY A 143 -0.14 13.00 -3.77
CA GLY A 143 -1.26 13.95 -3.78
C GLY A 143 -2.50 13.36 -3.12
N LEU A 144 -2.89 12.14 -3.52
CA LEU A 144 -4.03 11.44 -2.94
C LEU A 144 -3.81 11.11 -1.45
N GLY A 145 -2.58 10.76 -1.06
CA GLY A 145 -2.22 10.57 0.35
C GLY A 145 -2.43 11.86 1.17
N LYS A 146 -2.00 13.01 0.65
CA LYS A 146 -2.23 14.31 1.33
C LYS A 146 -3.70 14.67 1.45
N VAL A 147 -4.50 14.39 0.42
CA VAL A 147 -5.94 14.71 0.40
C VAL A 147 -6.72 13.77 1.32
N PHE A 148 -6.53 12.45 1.18
CA PHE A 148 -7.36 11.47 1.88
C PHE A 148 -6.86 11.12 3.28
N PHE A 149 -5.56 11.22 3.54
CA PHE A 149 -4.97 10.80 4.82
C PHE A 149 -4.34 11.96 5.58
N ALA A 150 -4.89 13.16 5.47
CA ALA A 150 -4.35 14.40 6.06
C ALA A 150 -3.86 14.25 7.52
N HIS A 151 -4.56 13.47 8.34
CA HIS A 151 -4.27 13.27 9.76
C HIS A 151 -3.48 11.98 10.09
N ASN A 152 -3.18 11.12 9.11
CA ASN A 152 -2.53 9.83 9.34
C ASN A 152 -1.27 9.65 8.49
N ASN A 153 -0.13 10.04 9.05
CA ASN A 153 1.15 10.07 8.34
C ASN A 153 1.66 8.68 7.95
N ALA A 154 1.36 7.65 8.75
CA ALA A 154 1.70 6.28 8.40
C ALA A 154 0.90 5.80 7.18
N TRP A 155 -0.39 6.16 7.09
CA TRP A 155 -1.21 5.84 5.91
C TRP A 155 -0.74 6.60 4.66
N LYS A 156 -0.40 7.89 4.79
CA LYS A 156 0.22 8.66 3.69
C LYS A 156 1.46 7.94 3.16
N LEU A 157 2.33 7.49 4.07
CA LEU A 157 3.56 6.78 3.73
C LEU A 157 3.30 5.45 3.03
N GLY A 158 2.35 4.67 3.54
CA GLY A 158 1.93 3.40 2.94
C GLY A 158 1.50 3.57 1.48
N LEU A 159 0.59 4.50 1.22
CA LEU A 159 0.10 4.78 -0.12
C LEU A 159 1.20 5.33 -1.04
N PHE A 160 2.05 6.22 -0.52
CA PHE A 160 3.16 6.78 -1.28
C PHE A 160 4.19 5.73 -1.68
N VAL A 161 4.61 4.87 -0.74
CA VAL A 161 5.55 3.77 -1.01
C VAL A 161 4.97 2.78 -2.02
N LEU A 162 3.66 2.53 -1.97
CA LEU A 162 2.96 1.72 -2.96
C LEU A 162 3.00 2.35 -4.35
N GLY A 163 2.80 3.67 -4.46
CA GLY A 163 2.93 4.40 -5.73
C GLY A 163 4.36 4.45 -6.27
N CYS A 164 5.37 4.32 -5.40
CA CYS A 164 6.78 4.24 -5.79
C CYS A 164 7.22 2.83 -6.20
N SER A 165 6.42 1.82 -5.86
CA SER A 165 6.74 0.41 -6.11
C SER A 165 6.86 0.15 -7.62
N PRO A 166 7.52 -0.94 -8.07
CA PRO A 166 7.52 -1.33 -9.48
C PRO A 166 6.19 -1.96 -9.91
N GLY A 167 6.11 -2.35 -11.19
CA GLY A 167 4.97 -3.07 -11.74
C GLY A 167 4.63 -4.35 -10.96
N GLY A 168 3.35 -4.64 -10.87
CA GLY A 168 2.76 -5.64 -9.99
C GLY A 168 2.83 -7.06 -10.52
N ILE A 169 2.88 -8.02 -9.59
CA ILE A 169 2.99 -9.46 -9.88
C ILE A 169 1.81 -9.97 -10.77
N GLY A 170 0.65 -9.32 -10.72
CA GLY A 170 -0.53 -9.67 -11.51
C GLY A 170 -0.67 -9.00 -12.88
N SER A 171 0.18 -8.02 -13.24
CA SER A 171 0.03 -7.24 -14.48
C SER A 171 0.15 -8.10 -15.74
N ASN A 172 1.10 -9.03 -15.73
CA ASN A 172 1.33 -9.98 -16.83
C ASN A 172 0.13 -10.92 -17.03
N PHE A 173 -0.47 -11.39 -15.94
CA PHE A 173 -1.66 -12.25 -15.98
C PHE A 173 -2.86 -11.49 -16.57
N TRP A 174 -3.15 -10.29 -16.08
CA TRP A 174 -4.27 -9.49 -16.59
C TRP A 174 -4.05 -9.09 -18.05
N THR A 175 -2.83 -8.69 -18.42
CA THR A 175 -2.49 -8.36 -19.81
C THR A 175 -2.73 -9.54 -20.75
N LEU A 176 -2.35 -10.76 -20.35
CA LEU A 176 -2.67 -11.96 -21.11
C LEU A 176 -4.18 -12.21 -21.18
N LEU A 177 -4.88 -12.10 -20.06
CA LEU A 177 -6.31 -12.41 -19.94
C LEU A 177 -7.20 -11.50 -20.80
N VAL A 178 -6.78 -10.25 -21.02
CA VAL A 178 -7.51 -9.28 -21.86
C VAL A 178 -6.89 -9.06 -23.25
N ASP A 179 -6.09 -10.01 -23.73
CA ASP A 179 -5.48 -10.03 -25.07
C ASP A 179 -4.53 -8.84 -25.38
N GLY A 180 -3.83 -8.32 -24.36
CA GLY A 180 -2.82 -7.26 -24.46
C GLY A 180 -1.44 -7.74 -24.97
N ASP A 181 -0.50 -6.81 -25.07
CA ASP A 181 0.90 -7.10 -25.45
C ASP A 181 1.68 -7.63 -24.23
N VAL A 182 1.69 -8.95 -24.06
CA VAL A 182 2.36 -9.63 -22.93
C VAL A 182 3.87 -9.44 -22.96
N ASN A 183 4.48 -9.39 -24.15
CA ASN A 183 5.92 -9.19 -24.28
C ASN A 183 6.32 -7.80 -23.77
N LEU A 184 5.51 -6.79 -24.09
CA LEU A 184 5.68 -5.43 -23.58
C LEU A 184 5.47 -5.36 -22.06
N SER A 185 4.40 -5.95 -21.52
CA SER A 185 4.13 -5.96 -20.06
C SER A 185 5.28 -6.60 -19.28
N VAL A 186 5.71 -7.80 -19.65
CA VAL A 186 6.83 -8.51 -19.00
C VAL A 186 8.13 -7.69 -19.07
N THR A 187 8.39 -7.03 -20.20
CA THR A 187 9.57 -6.17 -20.37
C THR A 187 9.50 -4.94 -19.46
N MET A 188 8.34 -4.28 -19.37
CA MET A 188 8.14 -3.13 -18.47
C MET A 188 8.23 -3.52 -17.00
N THR A 189 7.67 -4.67 -16.60
CA THR A 189 7.78 -5.18 -15.22
C THR A 189 9.23 -5.45 -14.85
N PHE A 190 10.01 -6.05 -15.76
CA PHE A 190 11.43 -6.29 -15.54
C PHE A 190 12.20 -4.97 -15.33
N PHE A 191 12.08 -4.04 -16.27
CA PHE A 191 12.80 -2.76 -16.17
C PHE A 191 12.35 -1.94 -14.97
N SER A 192 11.06 -1.92 -14.65
CA SER A 192 10.56 -1.23 -13.47
C SER A 192 11.08 -1.87 -12.18
N THR A 193 11.12 -3.20 -12.09
CA THR A 193 11.64 -3.86 -10.89
C THR A 193 13.13 -3.60 -10.68
N VAL A 194 13.93 -3.61 -11.75
CA VAL A 194 15.35 -3.24 -11.67
C VAL A 194 15.52 -1.77 -11.30
N ALA A 195 14.75 -0.87 -11.93
CA ALA A 195 14.82 0.57 -11.66
C ALA A 195 14.33 0.94 -10.25
N ALA A 196 13.44 0.15 -9.63
CA ALA A 196 12.94 0.40 -8.29
C ALA A 196 14.06 0.43 -7.23
N LEU A 197 15.18 -0.29 -7.46
CA LEU A 197 16.39 -0.22 -6.61
C LEU A 197 16.86 1.23 -6.38
N GLY A 198 16.79 2.08 -7.42
CA GLY A 198 17.19 3.48 -7.35
C GLY A 198 16.02 4.45 -7.22
N MET A 199 14.92 4.19 -7.94
CA MET A 199 13.79 5.12 -8.01
C MET A 199 13.00 5.18 -6.70
N MET A 200 12.82 4.07 -5.97
CA MET A 200 12.11 4.11 -4.69
C MET A 200 12.85 4.93 -3.64
N PRO A 201 14.16 4.69 -3.36
CA PRO A 201 14.92 5.56 -2.46
C PRO A 201 14.96 7.02 -2.91
N LEU A 202 15.06 7.28 -4.22
CA LEU A 202 15.06 8.64 -4.77
C LEU A 202 13.76 9.38 -4.44
N TRP A 203 12.60 8.78 -4.68
CA TRP A 203 11.31 9.40 -4.39
C TRP A 203 11.09 9.63 -2.90
N LEU A 204 11.54 8.69 -2.05
CA LEU A 204 11.51 8.86 -0.60
C LEU A 204 12.46 9.94 -0.11
N PHE A 205 13.61 10.11 -0.75
CA PHE A 205 14.52 11.21 -0.48
C PHE A 205 13.89 12.57 -0.85
N LEU A 206 13.24 12.65 -2.02
CA LEU A 206 12.64 13.89 -2.53
C LEU A 206 11.37 14.30 -1.76
N LEU A 207 10.48 13.35 -1.48
CA LEU A 207 9.14 13.63 -0.95
C LEU A 207 8.84 12.97 0.39
N GLY A 208 9.61 11.97 0.84
CA GLY A 208 9.29 11.21 2.06
C GLY A 208 9.17 12.07 3.32
N LYS A 209 10.01 13.11 3.48
CA LYS A 209 9.86 14.08 4.58
C LYS A 209 8.55 14.89 4.49
N LYS A 210 8.10 15.20 3.28
CA LYS A 210 6.83 15.92 3.02
C LYS A 210 5.60 15.01 3.10
N VAL A 211 5.79 13.70 3.13
CA VAL A 211 4.73 12.70 3.29
C VAL A 211 4.40 12.54 4.77
N VAL A 212 5.42 12.45 5.62
CA VAL A 212 5.23 12.11 7.04
C VAL A 212 4.99 13.34 7.92
N ASP A 213 5.11 14.57 7.38
CA ASP A 213 4.88 15.86 8.05
C ASP A 213 5.44 15.90 9.50
N ASN A 214 6.56 15.19 9.72
CA ASN A 214 7.15 14.97 11.04
C ASN A 214 8.66 15.09 10.93
N PRO A 215 9.28 16.10 11.57
CA PRO A 215 10.72 16.33 11.48
C PRO A 215 11.56 15.21 12.11
N ASN A 216 10.96 14.40 13.00
CA ASN A 216 11.66 13.32 13.69
C ASN A 216 11.54 11.96 12.97
N PHE A 217 10.82 11.89 11.85
CA PHE A 217 10.72 10.65 11.09
C PHE A 217 11.96 10.44 10.23
N VAL A 218 12.77 9.44 10.62
CA VAL A 218 13.97 9.06 9.87
C VAL A 218 13.62 7.92 8.93
N ILE A 219 13.82 8.14 7.63
CA ILE A 219 13.66 7.11 6.62
C ILE A 219 14.91 6.21 6.66
N PRO A 220 14.79 4.91 6.94
CA PRO A 220 15.93 4.01 7.06
C PRO A 220 16.36 3.49 5.68
N TYR A 221 17.01 4.37 4.90
CA TYR A 221 17.41 4.10 3.51
C TYR A 221 18.25 2.82 3.34
N LEU A 222 19.13 2.50 4.30
CA LEU A 222 19.97 1.31 4.22
C LEU A 222 19.12 0.03 4.24
N ASN A 223 18.19 -0.09 5.18
CA ASN A 223 17.26 -1.23 5.27
C ASN A 223 16.40 -1.33 4.01
N MET A 224 16.02 -0.18 3.44
CA MET A 224 15.26 -0.12 2.21
C MET A 224 16.05 -0.66 1.02
N ILE A 225 17.29 -0.20 0.83
CA ILE A 225 18.18 -0.69 -0.24
C ILE A 225 18.43 -2.19 -0.09
N ILE A 226 18.72 -2.67 1.12
CA ILE A 226 18.92 -4.11 1.38
C ILE A 226 17.66 -4.91 1.01
N SER A 227 16.49 -4.43 1.39
CA SER A 227 15.20 -5.09 1.08
C SER A 227 14.94 -5.12 -0.42
N LEU A 228 15.19 -4.02 -1.13
CA LEU A 228 15.02 -3.92 -2.57
C LEU A 228 16.02 -4.81 -3.33
N LEU A 229 17.28 -4.89 -2.86
CA LEU A 229 18.28 -5.81 -3.40
C LEU A 229 17.83 -7.27 -3.23
N ALA A 230 17.36 -7.64 -2.04
CA ALA A 230 16.84 -8.99 -1.77
C ALA A 230 15.69 -9.38 -2.71
N LEU A 231 14.87 -8.40 -3.13
CA LEU A 231 13.74 -8.61 -4.04
C LEU A 231 14.14 -8.60 -5.53
N THR A 232 15.18 -7.86 -5.90
CA THR A 232 15.62 -7.70 -7.30
C THR A 232 16.61 -8.77 -7.75
N ILE A 233 17.52 -9.20 -6.86
CA ILE A 233 18.51 -10.25 -7.14
C ILE A 233 17.87 -11.54 -7.70
N PRO A 234 16.75 -12.06 -7.14
CA PRO A 234 16.09 -13.25 -7.66
C PRO A 234 15.67 -13.14 -9.15
N ILE A 235 15.25 -11.96 -9.62
CA ILE A 235 14.89 -11.75 -11.03
C ILE A 235 16.12 -11.86 -11.92
N VAL A 236 17.24 -11.27 -11.51
CA VAL A 236 18.51 -11.35 -12.22
C VAL A 236 19.00 -12.80 -12.28
N ILE A 237 18.88 -13.55 -11.18
CA ILE A 237 19.17 -15.00 -11.15
C ILE A 237 18.30 -15.74 -12.17
N GLY A 238 17.00 -15.48 -12.21
CA GLY A 238 16.09 -16.06 -13.19
C GLY A 238 16.50 -15.76 -14.64
N LEU A 239 16.88 -14.52 -14.94
CA LEU A 239 17.37 -14.12 -16.25
C LEU A 239 18.67 -14.84 -16.63
N LEU A 240 19.58 -15.03 -15.67
CA LEU A 240 20.80 -15.81 -15.90
C LEU A 240 20.47 -17.29 -16.16
N ILE A 241 19.53 -17.87 -15.42
CA ILE A 241 19.05 -19.24 -15.67
C ILE A 241 18.47 -19.35 -17.09
N GLN A 242 17.65 -18.39 -17.52
CA GLN A 242 17.11 -18.33 -18.88
C GLN A 242 18.22 -18.33 -19.93
N ARG A 243 19.27 -17.52 -19.72
CA ARG A 243 20.39 -17.39 -20.65
C ARG A 243 21.22 -18.66 -20.77
N TYR A 244 21.50 -19.34 -19.67
CA TYR A 244 22.36 -20.53 -19.67
C TYR A 244 21.61 -21.85 -19.86
N LYS A 245 20.33 -21.92 -19.47
CA LYS A 245 19.50 -23.13 -19.53
C LYS A 245 18.07 -22.79 -20.00
N PRO A 246 17.87 -22.48 -21.29
CA PRO A 246 16.58 -22.01 -21.82
C PRO A 246 15.41 -22.99 -21.64
N LYS A 247 15.69 -24.29 -21.48
CA LYS A 247 14.68 -25.31 -21.13
C LYS A 247 13.90 -24.97 -19.85
N TRP A 248 14.54 -24.33 -18.88
CA TRP A 248 13.88 -23.87 -17.66
C TRP A 248 12.88 -22.75 -17.93
N GLY A 249 13.14 -21.88 -18.92
CA GLY A 249 12.21 -20.84 -19.31
C GLY A 249 10.88 -21.41 -19.85
N GLU A 250 10.92 -22.51 -20.60
CA GLU A 250 9.71 -23.17 -21.08
C GLU A 250 8.88 -23.80 -19.95
N ILE A 251 9.55 -24.37 -18.95
CA ILE A 251 8.91 -24.91 -17.75
C ILE A 251 8.31 -23.77 -16.91
N SER A 252 9.08 -22.71 -16.66
CA SER A 252 8.62 -21.54 -15.92
C SER A 252 7.41 -20.88 -16.58
N LYS A 253 7.34 -20.81 -17.93
CA LYS A 253 6.15 -20.31 -18.64
C LYS A 253 4.86 -21.05 -18.27
N LYS A 254 4.94 -22.37 -18.09
CA LYS A 254 3.77 -23.20 -17.72
C LYS A 254 3.40 -23.04 -16.24
N ILE A 255 4.40 -22.87 -15.37
CA ILE A 255 4.20 -22.83 -13.91
C ILE A 255 3.89 -21.42 -13.40
N LEU A 256 4.36 -20.37 -14.08
CA LEU A 256 4.27 -18.99 -13.57
C LEU A 256 2.84 -18.59 -13.25
N HIS A 257 1.92 -18.70 -14.22
CA HIS A 257 0.54 -18.24 -14.03
C HIS A 257 -0.17 -18.91 -12.83
N PRO A 258 -0.24 -20.25 -12.70
CA PRO A 258 -0.87 -20.87 -11.55
C PRO A 258 -0.14 -20.54 -10.24
N PHE A 259 1.20 -20.48 -10.25
CA PHE A 259 1.99 -20.12 -9.08
C PHE A 259 1.72 -18.69 -8.61
N THR A 260 1.69 -17.72 -9.53
CA THR A 260 1.38 -16.32 -9.25
C THR A 260 -0.03 -16.16 -8.66
N VAL A 261 -1.02 -16.88 -9.17
CA VAL A 261 -2.39 -16.85 -8.63
C VAL A 261 -2.41 -17.41 -7.20
N ILE A 262 -1.77 -18.54 -6.95
CA ILE A 262 -1.66 -19.13 -5.60
C ILE A 262 -0.95 -18.17 -4.65
N LEU A 263 0.16 -17.56 -5.09
CA LEU A 263 0.89 -16.56 -4.31
C LEU A 263 -0.02 -15.38 -3.91
N LEU A 264 -0.77 -14.83 -4.86
CA LEU A 264 -1.71 -13.74 -4.57
C LEU A 264 -2.78 -14.15 -3.55
N ILE A 265 -3.33 -15.36 -3.68
CA ILE A 265 -4.32 -15.90 -2.72
C ILE A 265 -3.70 -16.05 -1.32
N VAL A 266 -2.48 -16.61 -1.22
CA VAL A 266 -1.76 -16.77 0.05
C VAL A 266 -1.48 -15.43 0.71
N ILE A 267 -1.04 -14.43 -0.07
CA ILE A 267 -0.79 -13.07 0.46
C ILE A 267 -2.09 -12.45 0.98
N ILE A 268 -3.19 -12.55 0.22
CA ILE A 268 -4.47 -11.96 0.61
C ILE A 268 -5.04 -12.66 1.84
N LEU A 269 -5.22 -13.99 1.79
CA LEU A 269 -5.87 -14.75 2.87
C LEU A 269 -4.99 -14.82 4.12
N GLY A 270 -3.70 -15.12 3.94
CA GLY A 270 -2.75 -15.15 5.04
C GLY A 270 -2.56 -13.76 5.64
N GLY A 271 -2.52 -12.70 4.80
CA GLY A 271 -2.48 -11.31 5.24
C GLY A 271 -3.71 -10.94 6.06
N LEU A 272 -4.91 -11.28 5.60
CA LEU A 272 -6.17 -11.05 6.34
C LEU A 272 -6.20 -11.79 7.69
N TYR A 273 -5.75 -13.05 7.72
CA TYR A 273 -5.73 -13.85 8.94
C TYR A 273 -4.72 -13.32 9.94
N THR A 274 -3.50 -13.04 9.48
CA THR A 274 -2.41 -12.52 10.32
C THR A 274 -2.66 -11.06 10.72
N HIS A 275 -3.34 -10.26 9.92
CA HIS A 275 -3.54 -8.85 10.20
C HIS A 275 -5.03 -8.54 10.38
N PHE A 276 -5.80 -9.45 10.97
CA PHE A 276 -7.24 -9.26 11.15
C PHE A 276 -7.56 -7.97 11.93
N TYR A 277 -6.68 -7.56 12.86
CA TYR A 277 -6.80 -6.30 13.58
C TYR A 277 -6.77 -5.06 12.66
N ILE A 278 -6.13 -5.13 11.48
CA ILE A 278 -6.13 -4.06 10.47
C ILE A 278 -7.54 -3.83 9.94
N ILE A 279 -8.41 -4.84 9.91
CA ILE A 279 -9.80 -4.68 9.44
C ILE A 279 -10.56 -3.70 10.34
N GLN A 280 -10.25 -3.65 11.64
CA GLN A 280 -10.85 -2.68 12.57
C GLN A 280 -10.42 -1.23 12.29
N LEU A 281 -9.28 -1.06 11.60
CA LEU A 281 -8.73 0.23 11.17
C LEU A 281 -9.13 0.59 9.72
N PHE A 282 -9.89 -0.27 9.05
CA PHE A 282 -10.23 -0.13 7.64
C PHE A 282 -11.43 0.80 7.47
N GLU A 283 -11.12 2.07 7.21
CA GLU A 283 -12.13 3.10 6.97
C GLU A 283 -12.47 3.21 5.47
N TRP A 284 -13.67 3.71 5.14
CA TRP A 284 -14.10 3.95 3.75
C TRP A 284 -13.09 4.81 2.97
N ILE A 285 -12.42 5.73 3.65
CA ILE A 285 -11.40 6.60 3.06
C ILE A 285 -10.20 5.81 2.52
N VAL A 286 -9.85 4.68 3.14
CA VAL A 286 -8.78 3.78 2.67
C VAL A 286 -9.17 3.12 1.35
N ILE A 287 -10.42 2.68 1.24
CA ILE A 287 -10.99 2.10 0.02
C ILE A 287 -10.98 3.13 -1.12
N PHE A 288 -11.45 4.36 -0.86
CA PHE A 288 -11.46 5.42 -1.86
C PHE A 288 -10.05 5.81 -2.31
N ALA A 289 -9.11 5.96 -1.37
CA ALA A 289 -7.73 6.30 -1.69
C ALA A 289 -7.05 5.22 -2.53
N GLY A 290 -7.15 3.94 -2.10
CA GLY A 290 -6.59 2.81 -2.83
C GLY A 290 -7.20 2.66 -4.23
N SER A 291 -8.52 2.81 -4.35
CA SER A 291 -9.22 2.81 -5.64
C SER A 291 -8.73 3.93 -6.55
N SER A 292 -8.63 5.15 -6.03
CA SER A 292 -8.27 6.32 -6.81
C SER A 292 -6.89 6.19 -7.45
N VAL A 293 -5.91 5.62 -6.73
CA VAL A 293 -4.57 5.34 -7.28
C VAL A 293 -4.64 4.33 -8.43
N VAL A 294 -5.33 3.21 -8.23
CA VAL A 294 -5.40 2.12 -9.23
C VAL A 294 -6.14 2.56 -10.48
N TRP A 295 -7.35 3.09 -10.32
CA TRP A 295 -8.18 3.51 -11.45
C TRP A 295 -7.63 4.76 -12.14
N GLY A 296 -7.02 5.67 -11.36
CA GLY A 296 -6.24 6.78 -11.92
C GLY A 296 -5.08 6.28 -12.77
N GLY A 297 -4.37 5.24 -12.31
CA GLY A 297 -3.32 4.56 -13.08
C GLY A 297 -3.82 3.93 -14.38
N PHE A 298 -4.94 3.20 -14.34
CA PHE A 298 -5.54 2.62 -15.54
C PHE A 298 -5.89 3.71 -16.55
N LEU A 299 -6.58 4.76 -16.09
CA LEU A 299 -7.01 5.87 -16.92
C LEU A 299 -5.82 6.62 -17.52
N PHE A 300 -4.88 7.05 -16.69
CA PHE A 300 -3.73 7.84 -17.14
C PHE A 300 -2.85 7.04 -18.11
N GLY A 301 -2.52 5.78 -17.78
CA GLY A 301 -1.74 4.91 -18.65
C GLY A 301 -2.42 4.68 -20.01
N ALA A 302 -3.74 4.51 -20.03
CA ALA A 302 -4.50 4.41 -21.27
C ALA A 302 -4.51 5.71 -22.07
N LEU A 303 -4.80 6.86 -21.42
CA LEU A 303 -4.89 8.16 -22.07
C LEU A 303 -3.57 8.57 -22.73
N VAL A 304 -2.45 8.45 -22.01
CA VAL A 304 -1.13 8.78 -22.56
C VAL A 304 -0.79 7.83 -23.71
N SER A 305 -1.06 6.54 -23.57
CA SER A 305 -0.81 5.58 -24.65
C SER A 305 -1.64 5.87 -25.91
N ILE A 306 -2.89 6.31 -25.76
CA ILE A 306 -3.77 6.72 -26.86
C ILE A 306 -3.27 8.00 -27.51
N LEU A 307 -2.82 8.99 -26.71
CA LEU A 307 -2.26 10.25 -27.20
C LEU A 307 -1.04 10.02 -28.10
N PHE A 308 -0.19 9.07 -27.73
CA PHE A 308 0.97 8.63 -28.52
C PHE A 308 0.61 7.60 -29.61
N GLN A 309 -0.68 7.38 -29.87
CA GLN A 309 -1.21 6.54 -30.95
C GLN A 309 -0.70 5.09 -30.91
N LEU A 310 -0.49 4.55 -29.69
CA LEU A 310 -0.05 3.17 -29.55
C LEU A 310 -1.15 2.19 -30.01
N PRO A 311 -0.78 1.02 -30.57
CA PRO A 311 -1.73 -0.04 -30.88
C PRO A 311 -2.51 -0.48 -29.64
N ARG A 312 -3.77 -0.88 -29.83
CA ARG A 312 -4.67 -1.27 -28.73
C ARG A 312 -4.05 -2.25 -27.72
N LYS A 313 -3.30 -3.25 -28.19
CA LYS A 313 -2.65 -4.23 -27.32
C LYS A 313 -1.59 -3.60 -26.41
N GLN A 314 -0.88 -2.59 -26.89
CA GLN A 314 0.12 -1.85 -26.12
C GLN A 314 -0.54 -0.85 -25.15
N VAL A 315 -1.62 -0.18 -25.58
CA VAL A 315 -2.44 0.66 -24.67
C VAL A 315 -2.92 -0.15 -23.46
N ILE A 316 -3.42 -1.36 -23.71
CA ILE A 316 -3.86 -2.29 -22.65
C ILE A 316 -2.68 -2.63 -21.72
N ALA A 317 -1.54 -3.03 -22.29
CA ALA A 317 -0.36 -3.40 -21.51
C ALA A 317 0.14 -2.23 -20.64
N VAL A 318 0.28 -1.04 -21.19
CA VAL A 318 0.75 0.15 -20.45
C VAL A 318 -0.25 0.58 -19.37
N SER A 319 -1.56 0.54 -19.67
CA SER A 319 -2.61 0.86 -18.71
C SER A 319 -2.61 -0.09 -17.51
N ILE A 320 -2.54 -1.41 -17.77
CA ILE A 320 -2.47 -2.44 -16.72
C ILE A 320 -1.18 -2.33 -15.92
N GLU A 321 -0.05 -2.16 -16.60
CA GLU A 321 1.26 -2.05 -15.94
C GLU A 321 1.33 -0.81 -15.04
N THR A 322 0.76 0.31 -15.50
CA THR A 322 0.68 1.53 -14.68
C THR A 322 -0.15 1.27 -13.43
N ALA A 323 -1.38 0.76 -13.59
CA ALA A 323 -2.34 0.63 -12.50
C ALA A 323 -1.95 -0.40 -11.43
N LEU A 324 -1.47 -1.56 -11.87
CA LEU A 324 -1.18 -2.68 -11.00
C LEU A 324 0.24 -2.55 -10.47
N GLN A 325 0.34 -1.92 -9.30
CA GLN A 325 1.56 -1.77 -8.51
C GLN A 325 1.96 -3.09 -7.83
N ASN A 326 3.15 -3.14 -7.24
CA ASN A 326 3.65 -4.30 -6.51
C ASN A 326 3.45 -4.16 -4.98
N PRO A 327 2.30 -4.58 -4.43
CA PRO A 327 2.03 -4.44 -3.00
C PRO A 327 2.96 -5.29 -2.14
N ALA A 328 3.47 -6.41 -2.65
CA ALA A 328 4.39 -7.26 -1.90
C ALA A 328 5.73 -6.55 -1.64
N VAL A 329 6.29 -5.89 -2.67
CA VAL A 329 7.51 -5.08 -2.51
C VAL A 329 7.29 -3.95 -1.52
N ALA A 330 6.18 -3.20 -1.65
CA ALA A 330 5.87 -2.09 -0.75
C ALA A 330 5.67 -2.56 0.70
N PHE A 331 4.93 -3.67 0.90
CA PHE A 331 4.67 -4.24 2.21
C PHE A 331 5.95 -4.72 2.89
N VAL A 332 6.75 -5.55 2.21
CA VAL A 332 8.03 -6.05 2.74
C VAL A 332 8.94 -4.89 3.09
N LEU A 333 9.06 -3.90 2.20
CA LEU A 333 9.89 -2.72 2.41
C LEU A 333 9.52 -1.96 3.68
N LEU A 334 8.22 -1.70 3.92
CA LEU A 334 7.77 -1.00 5.12
C LEU A 334 8.01 -1.82 6.39
N GLN A 335 7.71 -3.12 6.35
CA GLN A 335 7.81 -4.02 7.49
C GLN A 335 9.26 -4.31 7.91
N THR A 336 10.22 -4.29 6.98
CA THR A 336 11.64 -4.49 7.29
C THR A 336 12.37 -3.20 7.61
N SER A 337 11.82 -2.06 7.20
CA SER A 337 12.51 -0.77 7.31
C SER A 337 11.99 0.06 8.48
N ILE A 338 10.69 0.08 8.75
CA ILE A 338 10.07 1.00 9.72
C ILE A 338 9.76 0.28 11.04
N ALA A 339 9.85 1.00 12.16
CA ALA A 339 9.49 0.49 13.48
C ALA A 339 7.96 0.40 13.68
N GLU A 340 7.52 -0.59 14.47
CA GLU A 340 6.14 -0.67 14.96
C GLU A 340 5.82 0.55 15.86
N PRO A 341 4.59 1.10 15.83
CA PRO A 341 3.41 0.65 15.09
C PRO A 341 3.27 1.23 13.67
N ASP A 342 4.20 2.09 13.22
CA ASP A 342 4.06 2.81 11.95
C ASP A 342 4.13 1.87 10.74
N ALA A 343 4.94 0.81 10.81
CA ALA A 343 5.02 -0.21 9.75
C ALA A 343 3.67 -0.89 9.49
N ASP A 344 2.96 -1.28 10.56
CA ASP A 344 1.64 -1.91 10.47
C ASP A 344 0.57 -0.94 9.97
N LEU A 345 0.59 0.31 10.46
CA LEU A 345 -0.31 1.35 9.97
C LEU A 345 -0.07 1.69 8.50
N ALA A 346 1.19 1.71 8.05
CA ALA A 346 1.54 1.95 6.65
C ALA A 346 1.16 0.79 5.72
N ALA A 347 0.96 -0.42 6.24
CA ALA A 347 0.45 -1.54 5.45
C ALA A 347 -1.04 -1.40 5.08
N ILE A 348 -1.81 -0.61 5.83
CA ILE A 348 -3.27 -0.53 5.69
C ILE A 348 -3.71 -0.07 4.29
N PRO A 349 -3.17 1.02 3.70
CA PRO A 349 -3.54 1.44 2.35
C PRO A 349 -3.13 0.44 1.26
N ILE A 350 -2.10 -0.36 1.51
CA ILE A 350 -1.62 -1.39 0.57
C ILE A 350 -2.63 -2.52 0.50
N VAL A 351 -3.04 -3.03 1.67
CA VAL A 351 -4.12 -4.03 1.78
C VAL A 351 -5.43 -3.45 1.22
N GLY A 352 -5.70 -2.19 1.54
CA GLY A 352 -6.69 -1.31 0.91
C GLY A 352 -6.81 -1.51 -0.58
N GLN A 353 -5.73 -1.17 -1.27
CA GLN A 353 -5.62 -1.28 -2.72
C GLN A 353 -5.86 -2.72 -3.21
N MET A 354 -5.25 -3.72 -2.56
CA MET A 354 -5.37 -5.12 -2.98
C MET A 354 -6.82 -5.62 -2.96
N VAL A 355 -7.56 -5.30 -1.89
CA VAL A 355 -8.97 -5.69 -1.73
C VAL A 355 -9.85 -5.06 -2.81
N VAL A 356 -9.55 -3.83 -3.22
CA VAL A 356 -10.41 -3.07 -4.16
C VAL A 356 -9.98 -3.22 -5.62
N THR A 357 -8.82 -3.79 -5.90
CA THR A 357 -8.35 -4.01 -7.28
C THR A 357 -8.95 -5.28 -7.88
N GLY A 358 -8.90 -6.40 -7.15
CA GLY A 358 -9.24 -7.72 -7.67
C GLY A 358 -10.72 -7.88 -8.06
N PRO A 359 -11.68 -7.76 -7.12
CA PRO A 359 -13.09 -8.02 -7.40
C PRO A 359 -13.65 -7.16 -8.53
N PRO A 360 -13.43 -5.83 -8.58
CA PRO A 360 -13.91 -5.02 -9.70
C PRO A 360 -13.34 -5.42 -11.06
N LEU A 361 -12.06 -5.78 -11.14
CA LEU A 361 -11.46 -6.27 -12.40
C LEU A 361 -12.09 -7.58 -12.86
N TRP A 362 -12.32 -8.52 -11.93
CA TRP A 362 -13.03 -9.76 -12.24
C TRP A 362 -14.47 -9.51 -12.68
N THR A 363 -15.19 -8.60 -12.01
CA THR A 363 -16.54 -8.21 -12.40
C THR A 363 -16.56 -7.63 -13.81
N LEU A 364 -15.67 -6.67 -14.12
CA LEU A 364 -15.56 -6.10 -15.46
C LEU A 364 -15.23 -7.17 -16.51
N TYR A 365 -14.28 -8.07 -16.21
CA TYR A 365 -13.92 -9.15 -17.12
C TYR A 365 -15.10 -10.09 -17.40
N ILE A 366 -15.80 -10.56 -16.37
CA ILE A 366 -16.99 -11.42 -16.51
C ILE A 366 -18.07 -10.71 -17.33
N LEU A 367 -18.34 -9.44 -17.06
CA LEU A 367 -19.29 -8.64 -17.84
C LEU A 367 -18.88 -8.59 -19.32
N THR A 368 -17.61 -8.35 -19.64
CA THR A 368 -17.15 -8.34 -21.03
C THR A 368 -17.32 -9.69 -21.72
N LEU A 369 -17.12 -10.81 -21.00
CA LEU A 369 -17.37 -12.16 -21.53
C LEU A 369 -18.86 -12.39 -21.83
N ILE A 370 -19.73 -11.96 -20.92
CA ILE A 370 -21.18 -12.04 -21.09
C ILE A 370 -21.60 -11.21 -22.31
N PHE A 371 -21.17 -9.95 -22.42
CA PHE A 371 -21.47 -9.08 -23.56
C PHE A 371 -20.97 -9.66 -24.89
N LYS A 372 -19.74 -10.20 -24.94
CA LYS A 372 -19.20 -10.87 -26.13
C LYS A 372 -20.07 -12.08 -26.52
N ARG A 373 -20.52 -12.88 -25.55
CA ARG A 373 -21.34 -14.07 -25.79
C ARG A 373 -22.75 -13.72 -26.28
N VAL A 374 -23.37 -12.68 -25.71
CA VAL A 374 -24.67 -12.15 -26.16
C VAL A 374 -24.58 -11.61 -27.58
N ARG A 375 -23.57 -10.78 -27.89
CA ARG A 375 -23.37 -10.23 -29.24
C ARG A 375 -23.08 -11.31 -30.29
N LYS A 376 -22.34 -12.36 -29.94
CA LYS A 376 -22.10 -13.51 -30.83
C LYS A 376 -23.39 -14.26 -31.14
N ARG A 377 -24.27 -14.48 -30.15
CA ARG A 377 -25.59 -15.09 -30.37
C ARG A 377 -26.48 -14.24 -31.25
N SER A 378 -26.54 -12.92 -31.03
CA SER A 378 -27.31 -11.99 -31.86
C SER A 378 -26.84 -12.00 -33.32
N LYS A 379 -25.54 -11.94 -33.60
CA LYS A 379 -25.00 -12.06 -34.98
C LYS A 379 -25.28 -13.41 -35.63
N CYS A 380 -25.25 -14.51 -34.86
CA CYS A 380 -25.57 -15.83 -35.39
C CYS A 380 -27.05 -15.93 -35.79
N SER A 381 -27.93 -15.32 -34.99
CA SER A 381 -29.37 -15.26 -35.28
C SER A 381 -29.68 -14.38 -36.49
N GLU A 382 -29.00 -13.23 -36.66
CA GLU A 382 -29.14 -12.38 -37.86
C GLU A 382 -28.70 -13.13 -39.13
N ASN A 383 -27.54 -13.79 -39.09
CA ASN A 383 -27.04 -14.57 -40.23
C ASN A 383 -27.96 -15.74 -40.61
N GLU A 384 -28.60 -16.41 -39.64
CA GLU A 384 -29.57 -17.48 -39.91
C GLU A 384 -30.87 -16.97 -40.56
N VAL A 385 -31.30 -15.76 -40.20
CA VAL A 385 -32.48 -15.12 -40.82
C VAL A 385 -32.15 -14.69 -42.25
N ASP A 386 -30.99 -14.07 -42.48
CA ASP A 386 -30.55 -13.67 -43.83
C ASP A 386 -30.38 -14.87 -44.77
N LEU A 387 -29.78 -15.97 -44.29
CA LEU A 387 -29.63 -17.22 -45.06
C LEU A 387 -30.98 -17.79 -45.51
N LYS A 388 -32.00 -17.76 -44.64
CA LYS A 388 -33.36 -18.20 -44.97
C LYS A 388 -34.05 -17.28 -45.99
N LEU A 389 -33.78 -15.97 -45.94
CA LEU A 389 -34.35 -15.00 -46.88
C LEU A 389 -33.71 -15.09 -48.28
N THR A 390 -32.43 -15.48 -48.37
CA THR A 390 -31.74 -15.67 -49.66
C THR A 390 -31.96 -17.04 -50.31
N SER A 391 -32.58 -17.99 -49.61
CA SER A 391 -32.90 -19.33 -50.12
C SER A 391 -34.31 -19.47 -50.72
N PHE A 392 -35.09 -18.39 -50.73
CA PHE A 392 -36.32 -18.23 -51.50
C PHE A 392 -36.02 -17.41 -52.75
#